data_AF-A0A9E8MTL4-F1
#
_entry.id   AF-A0A9E8MTL4-F1
#
_cell.length_a   1.000
_cell.length_b   1.000
_cell.length_c   1.000
_cell.angle_alpha   90.00
_cell.angle_beta   90.00
_cell.angle_gamma   90.00
#
_symmetry.space_group_name_H-M   'P 1'
#
loop_
_entity.id
_entity.type
_entity.pdbx_description
1 polymer ?
#
loop_
_entity_poly.entity_id
_entity_poly.type
_entity_poly.pdbx_seq_one_letter_code
_entity_poly.pdbx_strand_id
1 'polypeptide(L)'
;MKVLHCSIVLLFFAAQLIYAQEINYNNENYTVKGKTVYKNGKDQSNVLTASAQEEIKLRFDRIKAQEEAIENAEKTQENAEKAQEKAEKAQERAEKKQKAVEKAFKKKEKAIKQKEKAQDNLDRAESKLKSEKKKFDRLERKGKISPEDYEKWQKKFESLRKNIAKAEKRVKRL
;
A
#
# COMPACT_ATOMS: atom_id res chain seq x y z
N MET A 1 1.97 11.98 -31.84
CA MET A 1 0.54 11.64 -31.61
C MET A 1 -0.30 12.79 -31.04
N LYS A 2 0.06 14.07 -31.26
CA LYS A 2 -0.75 15.21 -30.77
C LYS A 2 -1.86 15.61 -31.75
N VAL A 3 -1.62 15.42 -33.05
CA VAL A 3 -2.60 15.69 -34.12
C VAL A 3 -3.80 14.73 -34.11
N LEU A 4 -3.60 13.47 -33.69
CA LEU A 4 -4.69 12.48 -33.65
C LEU A 4 -5.71 12.75 -32.53
N HIS A 5 -5.27 13.36 -31.43
CA HIS A 5 -6.14 13.73 -30.30
C HIS A 5 -6.98 14.97 -30.59
N CYS A 6 -6.45 15.94 -31.35
CA CYS A 6 -7.23 17.10 -31.79
C CYS A 6 -8.36 16.73 -32.76
N SER A 7 -8.16 15.70 -33.61
CA SER A 7 -9.19 15.24 -34.55
C SER A 7 -10.38 14.55 -33.86
N ILE A 8 -10.16 13.85 -32.75
CA ILE A 8 -11.22 13.18 -31.98
C ILE A 8 -12.07 14.20 -31.20
N VAL A 9 -11.45 15.25 -30.66
CA VAL A 9 -12.16 16.34 -29.97
C VAL A 9 -13.01 17.17 -30.94
N LEU A 10 -12.53 17.37 -32.18
CA LEU A 10 -13.29 18.06 -33.24
C LEU A 10 -14.49 17.24 -33.76
N LEU A 11 -14.41 15.92 -33.73
CA LEU A 11 -15.49 15.02 -34.14
C LEU A 11 -16.61 14.92 -33.09
N PHE A 12 -16.29 15.08 -31.80
CA PHE A 12 -17.28 15.15 -30.72
C PHE A 12 -18.04 16.48 -30.68
N PHE A 13 -17.47 17.58 -31.18
CA PHE A 13 -18.14 18.89 -31.21
C PHE A 13 -19.17 19.01 -32.36
N ALA A 14 -18.99 18.27 -33.46
CA ALA A 14 -19.90 18.28 -34.61
C ALA A 14 -21.23 17.53 -34.36
N ALA A 15 -21.31 16.69 -33.33
CA ALA A 15 -22.53 15.97 -32.96
C ALA A 15 -23.52 16.80 -32.11
N GLN A 16 -23.14 18.03 -31.68
CA GLN A 16 -23.95 18.84 -30.78
C GLN A 16 -25.10 19.63 -31.44
N LEU A 17 -25.41 19.40 -32.73
CA LEU A 17 -26.42 20.18 -33.45
C LEU A 17 -27.78 19.47 -33.64
N ILE A 18 -27.99 18.28 -33.07
CA ILE A 18 -29.29 17.59 -33.16
C ILE A 18 -29.72 17.12 -31.76
N TYR A 19 -29.83 18.06 -30.83
CA TYR A 19 -30.56 17.84 -29.58
C TYR A 19 -32.07 17.97 -29.84
N ALA A 20 -32.64 16.92 -30.39
CA ALA A 20 -34.08 16.72 -30.38
C ALA A 20 -34.32 15.32 -29.82
N GLN A 21 -34.73 15.20 -28.55
CA GLN A 21 -35.14 13.90 -28.01
C GLN A 21 -36.43 13.48 -28.72
N GLU A 22 -36.38 12.32 -29.35
CA GLU A 22 -37.55 11.70 -29.98
C GLU A 22 -38.39 10.99 -28.93
N ILE A 23 -39.70 11.25 -28.96
CA ILE A 23 -40.68 10.71 -28.03
C ILE A 23 -41.69 9.93 -28.84
N ASN A 24 -41.84 8.65 -28.50
CA ASN A 24 -42.86 7.82 -29.10
C ASN A 24 -44.22 8.04 -28.41
N TYR A 25 -45.21 8.46 -29.20
CA TYR A 25 -46.59 8.61 -28.79
C TYR A 25 -47.50 8.10 -29.91
N ASN A 26 -48.42 7.18 -29.60
CA ASN A 26 -49.32 6.56 -30.59
C ASN A 26 -48.60 5.98 -31.83
N ASN A 27 -47.45 5.31 -31.64
CA ASN A 27 -46.58 4.77 -32.71
C ASN A 27 -45.95 5.81 -33.63
N GLU A 28 -45.98 7.08 -33.26
CA GLU A 28 -45.37 8.17 -34.01
C GLU A 28 -44.31 8.88 -33.17
N ASN A 29 -43.21 9.31 -33.80
CA ASN A 29 -42.12 9.99 -33.14
C ASN A 29 -42.33 11.51 -33.20
N TYR A 30 -42.31 12.13 -32.04
CA TYR A 30 -42.42 13.58 -31.85
C TYR A 30 -41.12 14.12 -31.25
N THR A 31 -40.81 15.38 -31.56
CA THR A 31 -39.67 16.10 -30.97
C THR A 31 -40.19 17.36 -30.27
N VAL A 32 -39.69 17.63 -29.07
CA VAL A 32 -40.11 18.80 -28.28
C VAL A 32 -38.99 19.83 -28.30
N LYS A 33 -39.32 21.08 -28.64
CA LYS A 33 -38.39 22.22 -28.56
C LYS A 33 -39.07 23.37 -27.83
N GLY A 34 -38.70 23.61 -26.59
CA GLY A 34 -39.36 24.61 -25.75
C GLY A 34 -40.83 24.26 -25.52
N LYS A 35 -41.76 25.10 -26.01
CA LYS A 35 -43.22 24.91 -25.83
C LYS A 35 -43.91 24.19 -26.99
N THR A 36 -43.24 24.01 -28.13
CA THR A 36 -43.81 23.46 -29.36
C THR A 36 -43.45 21.99 -29.56
N VAL A 37 -44.41 21.24 -30.10
CA VAL A 37 -44.28 19.81 -30.43
C VAL A 37 -44.18 19.66 -31.95
N TYR A 38 -43.15 18.98 -32.42
CA TYR A 38 -42.88 18.78 -33.85
C TYR A 38 -42.99 17.31 -34.23
N LYS A 39 -43.48 17.03 -35.44
CA LYS A 39 -43.44 15.70 -36.08
C LYS A 39 -42.79 15.86 -37.45
N ASN A 40 -41.73 15.10 -37.73
CA ASN A 40 -40.94 15.23 -38.96
C ASN A 40 -40.52 16.69 -39.27
N GLY A 41 -40.19 17.47 -38.22
CA GLY A 41 -39.80 18.88 -38.34
C GLY A 41 -40.95 19.88 -38.56
N LYS A 42 -42.21 19.43 -38.66
CA LYS A 42 -43.38 20.31 -38.78
C LYS A 42 -44.04 20.52 -37.43
N ASP A 43 -44.40 21.77 -37.12
CA ASP A 43 -45.11 22.12 -35.89
C ASP A 43 -46.51 21.47 -35.89
N GLN A 44 -46.76 20.64 -34.87
CA GLN A 44 -48.05 19.96 -34.65
C GLN A 44 -48.83 20.60 -33.51
N SER A 45 -48.40 21.76 -33.01
CA SER A 45 -48.94 22.32 -31.78
C SER A 45 -50.38 22.83 -31.89
N ASN A 46 -50.84 23.10 -33.12
CA ASN A 46 -52.23 23.47 -33.39
C ASN A 46 -53.07 22.29 -33.90
N VAL A 47 -52.45 21.14 -34.18
CA VAL A 47 -53.09 19.93 -34.74
C VAL A 47 -53.39 18.91 -33.64
N LEU A 48 -52.48 18.81 -32.67
CA LEU A 48 -52.65 17.95 -31.50
C LEU A 48 -53.65 18.58 -30.50
N THR A 49 -54.41 17.74 -29.81
CA THR A 49 -55.23 18.19 -28.68
C THR A 49 -54.32 18.62 -27.52
N ALA A 50 -54.80 19.55 -26.69
CA ALA A 50 -54.04 20.03 -25.53
C ALA A 50 -53.55 18.88 -24.63
N SER A 51 -54.39 17.87 -24.42
CA SER A 51 -54.06 16.67 -23.66
C SER A 51 -52.93 15.84 -24.29
N ALA A 52 -52.94 15.64 -25.61
CA ALA A 52 -51.87 14.91 -26.30
C ALA A 52 -50.54 15.69 -26.24
N GLN A 53 -50.58 17.02 -26.35
CA GLN A 53 -49.38 17.85 -26.21
C GLN A 53 -48.79 17.80 -24.81
N GLU A 54 -49.64 17.85 -23.78
CA GLU A 54 -49.21 17.72 -22.38
C GLU A 54 -48.60 16.35 -22.12
N GLU A 55 -49.17 15.26 -22.63
CA GLU A 55 -48.62 13.93 -22.43
C GLU A 55 -47.25 13.76 -23.11
N ILE A 56 -47.09 14.26 -24.34
CA ILE A 56 -45.80 14.25 -25.04
C ILE A 56 -44.75 15.06 -24.26
N LYS A 57 -45.12 16.23 -23.73
CA LYS A 57 -44.22 17.07 -22.90
C LYS A 57 -43.85 16.39 -21.58
N LEU A 58 -44.81 15.79 -20.88
CA LEU A 58 -44.54 15.04 -19.65
C LEU A 58 -43.58 13.87 -19.89
N ARG A 59 -43.72 13.16 -21.02
CA ARG A 59 -42.77 12.10 -21.41
C ARG A 59 -41.39 12.65 -21.71
N PHE A 60 -41.28 13.80 -22.39
CA PHE A 60 -40.02 14.50 -22.64
C PHE A 60 -39.29 14.81 -21.32
N ASP A 61 -39.99 15.50 -20.41
CA ASP A 61 -39.43 15.94 -19.15
C ASP A 61 -38.97 14.75 -18.30
N ARG A 62 -39.72 13.63 -18.34
CA ARG A 62 -39.33 12.39 -17.67
C ARG A 62 -38.06 11.77 -18.25
N ILE A 63 -37.94 11.68 -19.57
CA ILE A 63 -36.75 11.13 -20.25
C ILE A 63 -35.54 12.01 -19.93
N LYS A 64 -35.69 13.32 -20.04
CA LYS A 64 -34.62 14.27 -19.73
C LYS A 64 -34.18 14.18 -18.27
N ALA A 65 -35.11 14.14 -17.32
CA ALA A 65 -34.79 13.97 -15.91
C ALA A 65 -34.09 12.63 -15.64
N GLN A 66 -34.46 11.57 -16.36
CA GLN A 66 -33.82 10.26 -16.24
C GLN A 66 -32.40 10.27 -16.80
N GLU A 67 -32.15 10.92 -17.94
CA GLU A 67 -30.80 11.08 -18.51
C GLU A 67 -29.90 11.91 -17.59
N GLU A 68 -30.38 13.04 -17.06
CA GLU A 68 -29.65 13.85 -16.09
C GLU A 68 -29.33 13.05 -14.81
N ALA A 69 -30.27 12.21 -14.35
CA ALA A 69 -30.05 11.33 -13.21
C ALA A 69 -28.98 10.25 -13.50
N ILE A 70 -28.99 9.66 -14.70
CA ILE A 70 -27.98 8.68 -15.13
C ILE A 70 -26.61 9.34 -15.23
N GLU A 71 -26.49 10.50 -15.89
CA GLU A 71 -25.22 11.22 -16.02
C GLU A 71 -24.64 11.59 -14.65
N ASN A 72 -25.48 12.04 -13.72
CA ASN A 72 -25.05 12.34 -12.36
C ASN A 72 -24.65 11.08 -11.58
N ALA A 73 -25.37 9.96 -11.78
CA ALA A 73 -25.01 8.68 -11.19
C ALA A 73 -23.66 8.17 -11.71
N GLU A 74 -23.42 8.24 -13.02
CA GLU A 74 -22.15 7.87 -13.65
C GLU A 74 -20.98 8.72 -13.15
N LYS A 75 -21.15 10.05 -13.09
CA LYS A 75 -20.13 10.95 -12.51
C LYS A 75 -19.84 10.63 -11.05
N THR A 76 -20.88 10.30 -10.28
CA THR A 76 -20.73 9.92 -8.87
C THR A 76 -19.97 8.60 -8.74
N GLN A 77 -20.30 7.62 -9.59
CA GLN A 77 -19.62 6.33 -9.62
C GLN A 77 -18.15 6.48 -10.04
N GLU A 78 -17.85 7.24 -11.09
CA GLU A 78 -16.47 7.49 -11.54
C GLU A 78 -15.64 8.15 -10.43
N ASN A 79 -16.22 9.11 -9.71
CA ASN A 79 -15.56 9.76 -8.57
C ASN A 79 -15.35 8.79 -7.40
N ALA A 80 -16.31 7.92 -7.12
CA ALA A 80 -16.20 6.89 -6.09
C ALA A 80 -15.08 5.88 -6.44
N GLU A 81 -15.00 5.42 -7.69
CA GLU A 81 -13.95 4.52 -8.17
C GLU A 81 -12.57 5.16 -8.06
N LYS A 82 -12.42 6.42 -8.48
CA LYS A 82 -11.16 7.18 -8.31
C LYS A 82 -10.78 7.36 -6.84
N ALA A 83 -11.76 7.57 -5.96
CA ALA A 83 -11.52 7.68 -4.52
C ALA A 83 -11.06 6.34 -3.93
N GLN A 84 -11.70 5.24 -4.34
CA GLN A 84 -11.33 3.89 -3.93
C GLN A 84 -9.92 3.53 -4.39
N GLU A 85 -9.57 3.78 -5.66
CA GLU A 85 -8.23 3.51 -6.20
C GLU A 85 -7.14 4.29 -5.42
N LYS A 86 -7.41 5.54 -5.07
CA LYS A 86 -6.51 6.34 -4.22
C LYS A 86 -6.37 5.76 -2.81
N ALA A 87 -7.47 5.29 -2.22
CA ALA A 87 -7.47 4.66 -0.90
C ALA A 87 -6.67 3.35 -0.91
N GLU A 88 -6.86 2.50 -1.92
CA GLU A 88 -6.11 1.23 -2.08
C GLU A 88 -4.61 1.49 -2.25
N LYS A 89 -4.22 2.44 -3.11
CA LYS A 89 -2.82 2.86 -3.26
C LYS A 89 -2.23 3.40 -1.97
N ALA A 90 -3.00 4.13 -1.17
CA ALA A 90 -2.57 4.62 0.14
C ALA A 90 -2.37 3.49 1.14
N GLN A 91 -3.30 2.52 1.19
CA GLN A 91 -3.18 1.33 2.03
C GLN A 91 -1.97 0.48 1.65
N GLU A 92 -1.75 0.22 0.36
CA GLU A 92 -0.60 -0.57 -0.11
C GLU A 92 0.73 0.09 0.28
N ARG A 93 0.81 1.43 0.17
CA ARG A 93 1.99 2.19 0.60
C ARG A 93 2.19 2.11 2.12
N ALA A 94 1.10 2.19 2.89
CA ALA A 94 1.16 2.05 4.35
C ALA A 94 1.63 0.65 4.76
N GLU A 95 1.12 -0.40 4.13
CA GLU A 95 1.50 -1.79 4.38
C GLU A 95 2.98 -2.03 4.04
N LYS A 96 3.45 -1.52 2.89
CA LYS A 96 4.87 -1.58 2.50
C LYS A 96 5.78 -0.90 3.53
N LYS A 97 5.37 0.27 4.05
CA LYS A 97 6.11 0.97 5.12
C LYS A 97 6.14 0.17 6.41
N GLN A 98 5.00 -0.38 6.84
CA GLN A 98 4.92 -1.22 8.04
C GLN A 98 5.83 -2.45 7.92
N LYS A 99 5.78 -3.18 6.80
CA LYS A 99 6.66 -4.33 6.53
C LYS A 99 8.14 -3.94 6.54
N ALA A 100 8.51 -2.76 6.02
CA ALA A 100 9.89 -2.28 6.05
C ALA A 100 10.37 -1.99 7.49
N VAL A 101 9.52 -1.35 8.30
CA VAL A 101 9.80 -1.08 9.71
C VAL A 101 9.93 -2.38 10.49
N GLU A 102 9.02 -3.34 10.30
CA GLU A 102 9.06 -4.64 10.96
C GLU A 102 10.35 -5.41 10.61
N LYS A 103 10.74 -5.43 9.33
CA LYS A 103 12.01 -6.04 8.90
C LYS A 103 13.21 -5.37 9.53
N ALA A 104 13.22 -4.03 9.62
CA ALA A 104 14.30 -3.29 10.25
C ALA A 104 14.37 -3.58 11.77
N PHE A 105 13.23 -3.62 12.44
CA PHE A 105 13.13 -3.98 13.86
C PHE A 105 13.66 -5.38 14.11
N LYS A 106 13.22 -6.38 13.33
CA LYS A 106 13.68 -7.76 13.43
C LYS A 106 15.18 -7.91 13.19
N LYS A 107 15.77 -7.12 12.29
CA LYS A 107 17.23 -7.09 12.08
C LYS A 107 17.96 -6.52 13.31
N LYS A 108 17.46 -5.42 13.88
CA LYS A 108 18.02 -4.83 15.11
C LYS A 108 17.92 -5.80 16.29
N GLU A 109 16.78 -6.44 16.48
CA GLU A 109 16.57 -7.42 17.55
C GLU A 109 17.54 -8.61 17.42
N LYS A 110 17.73 -9.14 16.19
CA LYS A 110 18.73 -10.18 15.93
C LYS A 110 20.14 -9.72 16.23
N ALA A 111 20.51 -8.48 15.87
CA ALA A 111 21.82 -7.93 16.15
C ALA A 111 22.06 -7.78 17.67
N ILE A 112 21.07 -7.30 18.41
CA ILE A 112 21.11 -7.22 19.88
C ILE A 112 21.31 -8.61 20.48
N LYS A 113 20.50 -9.59 20.09
CA LYS A 113 20.63 -10.99 20.55
C LYS A 113 22.00 -11.59 20.23
N GLN A 114 22.62 -11.23 19.11
CA GLN A 114 23.97 -11.67 18.78
C GLN A 114 25.03 -11.02 19.68
N LYS A 115 24.89 -9.73 19.99
CA LYS A 115 25.78 -9.02 20.92
C LYS A 115 25.66 -9.59 22.33
N GLU A 116 24.44 -9.79 22.84
CA GLU A 116 24.19 -10.42 24.14
C GLU A 116 24.84 -11.79 24.23
N LYS A 117 24.62 -12.67 23.24
CA LYS A 117 25.27 -13.98 23.19
C LYS A 117 26.80 -13.89 23.11
N ALA A 118 27.34 -12.87 22.45
CA ALA A 118 28.78 -12.67 22.38
C ALA A 118 29.34 -12.24 23.74
N GLN A 119 28.64 -11.35 24.43
CA GLN A 119 28.98 -10.90 25.78
C GLN A 119 28.92 -12.05 26.79
N ASP A 120 27.82 -12.82 26.81
CA ASP A 120 27.68 -14.00 27.67
C ASP A 120 28.83 -15.00 27.48
N ASN A 121 29.29 -15.18 26.24
CA ASN A 121 30.40 -16.07 25.95
C ASN A 121 31.75 -15.52 26.46
N LEU A 122 31.94 -14.21 26.41
CA LEU A 122 33.10 -13.54 26.99
C LEU A 122 33.10 -13.72 28.51
N ASP A 123 31.98 -13.40 29.16
CA ASP A 123 31.82 -13.48 30.61
C ASP A 123 32.05 -14.92 31.11
N ARG A 124 31.55 -15.93 30.39
CA ARG A 124 31.83 -17.35 30.70
C ARG A 124 33.31 -17.70 30.56
N ALA A 125 33.99 -17.18 29.55
CA ALA A 125 35.42 -17.44 29.34
C ALA A 125 36.26 -16.80 30.45
N GLU A 126 35.94 -15.57 30.85
CA GLU A 126 36.57 -14.87 31.97
C GLU A 126 36.33 -15.59 33.31
N SER A 127 35.08 -16.00 33.55
CA SER A 127 34.71 -16.77 34.73
C SER A 127 35.47 -18.10 34.83
N LYS A 128 35.65 -18.79 33.69
CA LYS A 128 36.46 -20.03 33.62
C LYS A 128 37.93 -19.77 33.92
N LEU A 129 38.52 -18.69 33.39
CA LEU A 129 39.90 -18.33 33.74
C LEU A 129 40.02 -18.03 35.24
N LYS A 130 39.06 -17.30 35.82
CA LYS A 130 39.04 -16.96 37.25
C LYS A 130 38.93 -18.20 38.13
N SER A 131 38.06 -19.14 37.80
CA SER A 131 37.88 -20.38 38.58
C SER A 131 39.11 -21.29 38.50
N GLU A 132 39.73 -21.39 37.33
CA GLU A 132 40.96 -22.17 37.14
C GLU A 132 42.15 -21.53 37.86
N LYS A 133 42.29 -20.19 37.84
CA LYS A 133 43.28 -19.47 38.65
C LYS A 133 43.10 -19.77 40.15
N LYS A 134 41.87 -19.65 40.67
CA LYS A 134 41.57 -19.98 42.07
C LYS A 134 41.94 -21.43 42.42
N LYS A 135 41.72 -22.38 41.51
CA LYS A 135 42.06 -23.79 41.71
C LYS A 135 43.57 -23.99 41.77
N PHE A 136 44.31 -23.35 40.87
CA PHE A 136 45.77 -23.34 40.86
C PHE A 136 46.35 -22.72 42.14
N ASP A 137 45.93 -21.51 42.52
CA ASP A 137 46.41 -20.82 43.74
C ASP A 137 46.17 -21.66 45.00
N ARG A 138 45.11 -22.47 45.03
CA ARG A 138 44.82 -23.39 46.14
C ARG A 138 45.74 -24.61 46.16
N LEU A 139 46.12 -25.13 45.00
CA LEU A 139 47.04 -26.26 44.89
C LEU A 139 48.48 -25.84 45.20
N GLU A 140 48.89 -24.67 44.70
CA GLU A 140 50.17 -24.02 44.98
C GLU A 140 50.34 -23.78 46.50
N ARG A 141 49.34 -23.16 47.15
CA ARG A 141 49.35 -22.99 48.62
C ARG A 141 49.43 -24.29 49.43
N LYS A 142 48.99 -25.41 48.85
CA LYS A 142 49.06 -26.73 49.49
C LYS A 142 50.35 -27.48 49.19
N GLY A 143 51.26 -26.91 48.38
CA GLY A 143 52.47 -27.59 47.91
C GLY A 143 52.18 -28.80 47.03
N LYS A 144 50.98 -28.89 46.43
CA LYS A 144 50.52 -30.05 45.63
C LYS A 144 50.71 -29.83 44.12
N ILE A 145 51.74 -29.10 43.72
CA ILE A 145 52.07 -28.87 42.31
C ILE A 145 53.53 -29.28 42.08
N SER A 146 53.72 -30.22 41.15
CA SER A 146 55.03 -30.59 40.64
C SER A 146 55.52 -29.60 39.57
N PRO A 147 56.82 -29.50 39.29
CA PRO A 147 57.34 -28.65 38.21
C PRO A 147 56.70 -28.92 36.84
N GLU A 148 56.44 -30.18 36.49
CA GLU A 148 55.75 -30.55 35.25
C GLU A 148 54.29 -30.09 35.24
N ASP A 149 53.60 -30.13 36.38
CA ASP A 149 52.22 -29.66 36.48
C ASP A 149 52.11 -28.13 36.40
N TYR A 150 53.12 -27.38 36.85
CA TYR A 150 53.21 -25.93 36.61
C TYR A 150 53.13 -25.62 35.11
N GLU A 151 53.89 -26.34 34.29
CA GLU A 151 53.91 -26.14 32.84
C GLU A 151 52.53 -26.44 32.21
N LYS A 152 51.85 -27.52 32.65
CA LYS A 152 50.49 -27.85 32.20
C LYS A 152 49.49 -26.75 32.57
N TRP A 153 49.58 -26.19 33.77
CA TRP A 153 48.73 -25.07 34.21
C TRP A 153 48.99 -23.80 33.41
N GLN A 154 50.25 -23.47 33.13
CA GLN A 154 50.61 -22.34 32.27
C GLN A 154 50.03 -22.49 30.86
N LYS A 155 50.19 -23.66 30.23
CA LYS A 155 49.59 -23.97 28.91
C LYS A 155 48.06 -23.83 28.95
N LYS A 156 47.41 -24.30 30.02
CA LYS A 156 45.96 -24.16 30.23
C LYS A 156 45.53 -22.69 30.33
N PHE A 157 46.26 -21.87 31.09
CA PHE A 157 45.96 -20.44 31.21
C PHE A 157 46.20 -19.69 29.90
N GLU A 158 47.25 -20.02 29.15
CA GLU A 158 47.48 -19.44 27.83
C GLU A 158 46.32 -19.74 26.88
N SER A 159 45.87 -20.99 26.84
CA SER A 159 44.70 -21.41 26.04
C SER A 159 43.43 -20.65 26.44
N LEU A 160 43.16 -20.49 27.74
CA LEU A 160 42.01 -19.73 28.24
C LEU A 160 42.10 -18.23 27.89
N ARG A 161 43.29 -17.61 28.03
CA ARG A 161 43.52 -16.21 27.60
C ARG A 161 43.31 -16.04 26.10
N LYS A 162 43.77 -16.99 25.27
CA LYS A 162 43.49 -17.01 23.83
C LYS A 162 42.00 -17.06 23.52
N ASN A 163 41.23 -17.84 24.28
CA ASN A 163 39.78 -17.93 24.11
C ASN A 163 39.06 -16.64 24.51
N ILE A 164 39.49 -15.99 25.60
CA ILE A 164 38.99 -14.68 26.00
C ILE A 164 39.28 -13.64 24.90
N ALA A 165 40.52 -13.54 24.43
CA ALA A 165 40.88 -12.61 23.36
C ALA A 165 40.06 -12.82 22.08
N LYS A 166 39.76 -14.08 21.72
CA LYS A 166 38.85 -14.40 20.60
C LYS A 166 37.41 -13.95 20.88
N ALA A 167 36.91 -14.15 22.09
CA ALA A 167 35.57 -13.73 22.48
C ALA A 167 35.44 -12.19 22.51
N GLU A 168 36.40 -11.48 23.09
CA GLU A 168 36.47 -10.01 23.07
C GLU A 168 36.49 -9.45 21.65
N LYS A 169 37.32 -10.04 20.76
CA LYS A 169 37.36 -9.63 19.35
C LYS A 169 36.00 -9.84 18.68
N ARG A 170 35.27 -10.89 19.05
CA ARG A 170 33.93 -11.17 18.51
C ARG A 170 32.89 -10.18 19.03
N VAL A 171 32.95 -9.78 20.30
CA VAL A 171 32.10 -8.72 20.87
C VAL A 171 32.37 -7.39 20.18
N LYS A 172 33.64 -6.98 20.04
CA LYS A 172 34.03 -5.71 19.39
C LYS A 172 33.63 -5.62 17.92
N ARG A 173 33.48 -6.75 17.23
CA ARG A 173 33.13 -6.81 15.81
C ARG A 173 31.62 -6.70 15.55
N LEU A 174 30.77 -7.04 16.54
CA LEU A 174 29.32 -7.04 16.42
C LEU A 174 28.73 -5.70 16.83
#